data_AF-A0AAW6WDL8-F1
#
_entry.id   AF-A0AAW6WDL8-F1
#
_cell.length_a   1.000
_cell.length_b   1.000
_cell.length_c   1.000
_cell.angle_alpha   90.00
_cell.angle_beta   90.00
_cell.angle_gamma   90.00
#
_symmetry.space_group_name_H-M   'P 1'
#
loop_
_entity.id
_entity.type
_entity.pdbx_description
1 polymer ?
#
loop_
_entity_poly.entity_id
_entity_poly.type
_entity_poly.pdbx_seq_one_letter_code
_entity_poly.pdbx_strand_id
1 'polypeptide(L)'
;MKLKGFDEFEKVIQGLKNDFPDSTETFMKQQAEALKTDVKKEISKGGNHPVDTGTLRNAWQRKHAGKYRQVLFNATDYAAHVEYGHRIGKGRKRFVKGRFMLRKAIDTRRIKFYRDLEKFVGKLMKK
;
A
#
# COMPACT_ATOMS: atom_id res chain seq x y z
N MET A 1 7.76 13.10 20.93
CA MET A 1 7.28 14.24 20.13
C MET A 1 5.77 14.12 19.98
N LYS A 2 4.97 15.01 20.58
CA LYS A 2 3.52 15.10 20.32
C LYS A 2 3.36 16.03 19.13
N LEU A 3 2.93 15.51 17.97
CA LEU A 3 2.63 16.31 16.78
C LEU A 3 1.39 17.17 17.08
N LYS A 4 1.58 18.46 17.37
CA LYS A 4 0.49 19.43 17.60
C LYS A 4 0.22 20.17 16.28
N GLY A 5 -0.59 19.54 15.43
CA GLY A 5 -1.14 20.17 14.21
C GLY A 5 -0.43 19.82 12.89
N PHE A 6 -1.08 20.18 11.78
CA PHE A 6 -0.58 19.88 10.42
C PHE A 6 0.71 20.63 10.07
N ASP A 7 0.91 21.84 10.60
CA ASP A 7 2.12 22.64 10.34
C ASP A 7 3.37 22.01 10.96
N GLU A 8 3.26 21.48 12.18
CA GLU A 8 4.35 20.74 12.82
C GLU A 8 4.64 19.45 12.06
N PHE A 9 3.61 18.76 11.58
CA PHE A 9 3.78 17.59 10.75
C PHE A 9 4.49 17.92 9.43
N GLU A 10 4.14 19.02 8.77
CA GLU A 10 4.82 19.46 7.56
C GLU A 10 6.30 19.76 7.81
N LYS A 11 6.63 20.46 8.90
CA LYS A 11 8.02 20.71 9.31
C LYS A 11 8.80 19.41 9.53
N VAL A 12 8.20 18.41 10.17
CA VAL A 12 8.82 17.08 10.33
C VAL A 12 9.10 16.45 8.97
N ILE A 13 8.12 16.45 8.07
CA ILE A 13 8.29 15.86 6.74
C ILE A 13 9.37 16.58 5.92
N GLN A 14 9.43 17.91 5.99
CA GLN A 14 10.47 18.70 5.33
C GLN A 14 11.85 18.41 5.92
N GLY A 15 11.98 18.40 7.25
CA GLY A 15 13.23 18.05 7.94
C GLY A 15 13.72 16.65 7.56
N LEU A 16 12.83 15.65 7.54
CA LEU A 16 13.16 14.30 7.10
C LEU A 16 13.72 14.24 5.67
N LYS A 17 13.20 15.07 4.76
CA LYS A 17 13.65 15.10 3.36
C LYS A 17 15.00 15.81 3.18
N ASN A 18 15.26 16.83 3.99
CA ASN A 18 16.47 17.66 3.88
C ASN A 18 17.63 17.04 4.66
N ASP A 19 17.38 16.65 5.91
CA ASP A 19 18.41 16.21 6.86
C ASP A 19 18.70 14.71 6.70
N PHE A 20 17.70 13.93 6.26
CA PHE A 20 17.80 12.46 6.15
C PHE A 20 17.27 11.91 4.81
N PRO A 21 17.70 12.44 3.66
CA PRO A 21 17.13 12.10 2.35
C PRO A 21 17.13 10.60 2.03
N ASP A 22 18.26 9.92 2.24
CA ASP A 22 18.43 8.50 1.87
C ASP A 22 17.68 7.57 2.83
N SER A 23 17.66 7.92 4.11
CA SER A 23 16.89 7.21 5.13
C SER A 23 15.39 7.35 4.85
N THR A 24 14.93 8.54 4.47
CA THR A 24 13.53 8.81 4.13
C THR A 24 13.11 8.08 2.85
N GLU A 25 13.97 8.06 1.83
CA GLU A 25 13.73 7.25 0.62
C GLU A 25 13.63 5.76 0.95
N THR A 26 14.55 5.24 1.76
CA THR A 26 14.56 3.84 2.21
C THR A 26 13.30 3.51 3.00
N PHE A 27 12.87 4.39 3.91
CA PHE A 27 11.62 4.27 4.63
C PHE A 27 10.44 4.15 3.66
N MET A 28 10.31 5.04 2.68
CA MET A 28 9.23 4.99 1.69
C MET A 28 9.23 3.68 0.87
N LYS A 29 10.41 3.16 0.50
CA LYS A 29 10.54 1.85 -0.15
C LYS A 29 10.03 0.71 0.74
N GLN A 30 10.40 0.72 2.02
CA GLN A 30 9.92 -0.28 3.00
C GLN A 30 8.41 -0.21 3.19
N GLN A 31 7.85 1.00 3.30
CA GLN A 31 6.40 1.21 3.42
C GLN A 31 5.64 0.65 2.21
N ALA A 32 6.19 0.80 1.01
CA ALA A 32 5.60 0.24 -0.23
C ALA A 32 5.66 -1.30 -0.28
N GLU A 33 6.78 -1.91 0.09
CA GLU A 33 6.89 -3.38 0.16
C GLU A 33 5.96 -3.98 1.22
N ALA A 34 5.80 -3.29 2.34
CA ALA A 34 4.90 -3.73 3.38
C ALA A 34 3.43 -3.55 2.99
N LEU A 35 3.07 -2.51 2.22
CA LEU A 35 1.75 -2.41 1.58
C LEU A 35 1.52 -3.56 0.59
N LYS A 36 2.48 -3.86 -0.29
CA LYS A 36 2.41 -5.02 -1.20
C LYS A 36 2.16 -6.32 -0.45
N THR A 37 2.83 -6.51 0.69
CA THR A 37 2.64 -7.67 1.56
C THR A 37 1.24 -7.71 2.16
N ASP A 38 0.73 -6.57 2.65
CA ASP A 38 -0.63 -6.48 3.18
C ASP A 38 -1.69 -6.80 2.09
N VAL A 39 -1.49 -6.33 0.85
CA VAL A 39 -2.36 -6.69 -0.29
C VAL A 39 -2.36 -8.20 -0.55
N LYS A 40 -1.18 -8.84 -0.56
CA LYS A 40 -1.07 -10.30 -0.73
C LYS A 40 -1.81 -11.06 0.38
N LYS A 41 -1.76 -10.56 1.62
CA LYS A 41 -2.50 -11.13 2.75
C LYS A 41 -4.01 -10.96 2.57
N GLU A 42 -4.49 -9.80 2.15
CA GLU A 42 -5.92 -9.58 1.88
C GLU A 42 -6.46 -10.54 0.80
N ILE A 43 -5.68 -10.81 -0.25
CA ILE A 43 -6.04 -11.81 -1.28
C ILE A 43 -6.15 -13.21 -0.67
N SER A 44 -5.22 -13.60 0.21
CA SER A 44 -5.20 -14.92 0.84
C SER A 44 -6.33 -15.17 1.83
N LYS A 45 -6.97 -14.13 2.39
CA LYS A 45 -8.10 -14.27 3.31
C LYS A 45 -9.39 -14.74 2.62
N GLY A 46 -9.52 -14.55 1.31
CA GLY A 46 -10.71 -14.91 0.55
C GLY A 46 -10.57 -16.26 -0.13
N GLY A 47 -11.08 -17.34 0.46
CA GLY A 47 -10.97 -18.72 -0.04
C GLY A 47 -11.58 -19.03 -1.43
N ASN A 48 -12.19 -18.06 -2.12
CA ASN A 48 -12.83 -18.24 -3.44
C ASN A 48 -12.32 -17.23 -4.47
N HIS A 49 -11.01 -17.18 -4.68
CA HIS A 49 -10.37 -16.44 -5.77
C HIS A 49 -10.02 -17.45 -6.87
N PRO A 50 -9.62 -17.02 -8.09
CA PRO A 50 -8.68 -17.79 -8.89
C PRO A 50 -7.32 -17.79 -8.16
N VAL A 51 -7.30 -18.34 -6.95
CA VAL A 51 -6.10 -18.55 -6.13
C VAL A 51 -5.30 -19.70 -6.72
N ASP A 52 -5.96 -20.56 -7.49
CA ASP A 52 -5.44 -21.83 -8.00
C ASP A 52 -4.09 -21.66 -8.70
N THR A 53 -3.86 -20.52 -9.38
CA THR A 53 -2.59 -20.22 -10.04
C THR A 53 -1.70 -19.23 -9.28
N GLY A 54 -2.22 -18.51 -8.29
CA GLY A 54 -1.51 -17.45 -7.57
C GLY A 54 -1.13 -16.21 -8.41
N THR A 55 -1.54 -16.14 -9.68
CA THR A 55 -1.13 -15.11 -10.65
C THR A 55 -1.42 -13.70 -10.14
N LEU A 56 -2.66 -13.42 -9.73
CA LEU A 56 -3.06 -12.10 -9.22
C LEU A 56 -2.23 -11.67 -8.01
N ARG A 57 -2.01 -12.60 -7.06
CA ARG A 57 -1.22 -12.34 -5.84
C ARG A 57 0.22 -11.98 -6.19
N ASN A 58 0.81 -12.70 -7.14
CA ASN A 58 2.21 -12.55 -7.51
C ASN A 58 2.46 -11.36 -8.45
N ALA A 59 1.47 -10.97 -9.24
CA ALA A 59 1.54 -9.84 -10.18
C ALA A 59 1.52 -8.45 -9.51
N TRP A 60 1.31 -8.36 -8.19
CA TRP A 60 1.47 -7.11 -7.47
C TRP A 60 2.94 -6.68 -7.41
N GLN A 61 3.23 -5.54 -8.01
CA GLN A 61 4.58 -5.00 -8.14
C GLN A 61 4.62 -3.55 -7.67
N ARG A 62 5.79 -3.11 -7.22
CA ARG A 62 6.06 -1.70 -6.93
C ARG A 62 6.93 -1.10 -8.02
N LYS A 63 6.74 0.18 -8.28
CA LYS A 63 7.57 1.00 -9.15
C LYS A 63 8.03 2.23 -8.38
N HIS A 64 9.29 2.61 -8.59
CA HIS A 64 9.82 3.89 -8.15
C HIS A 64 9.29 4.99 -9.06
N ALA A 65 8.52 5.95 -8.52
CA ALA A 65 7.90 7.04 -9.28
C ALA A 65 8.45 8.42 -8.88
N GLY A 66 9.54 8.46 -8.12
CA GLY A 66 10.20 9.65 -7.60
C GLY A 66 10.83 9.36 -6.25
N LYS A 67 11.76 10.22 -5.80
CA LYS A 67 12.59 10.01 -4.59
C LYS A 67 11.78 9.59 -3.35
N TYR A 68 10.62 10.23 -3.15
CA TYR A 68 9.72 9.93 -2.02
C TYR A 68 8.37 9.36 -2.47
N ARG A 69 8.26 8.88 -3.71
CA ARG A 69 7.01 8.41 -4.30
C ARG A 69 7.16 6.99 -4.83
N GLN A 70 6.45 6.07 -4.19
CA GLN A 70 6.33 4.69 -4.64
C GLN A 70 4.93 4.45 -5.20
N VAL A 71 4.83 3.71 -6.30
CA VAL A 71 3.56 3.30 -6.89
C VAL A 71 3.43 1.79 -6.77
N LEU A 72 2.30 1.33 -6.27
CA LEU A 72 1.95 -0.09 -6.25
C LEU A 72 0.92 -0.35 -7.35
N PHE A 73 1.15 -1.36 -8.17
CA PHE A 73 0.30 -1.68 -9.31
C PHE A 73 0.18 -3.19 -9.52
N ASN A 74 -0.84 -3.58 -10.27
CA ASN A 74 -1.03 -4.93 -10.76
C ASN A 74 -1.45 -4.86 -12.23
N ALA A 75 -0.69 -5.52 -13.09
CA ALA A 75 -0.89 -5.46 -14.54
C ALA A 75 -1.82 -6.56 -15.09
N THR A 76 -2.36 -7.45 -14.24
CA THR A 76 -3.34 -8.44 -14.73
C THR A 76 -4.62 -7.75 -15.18
N ASP A 77 -5.08 -8.11 -16.36
CA ASP A 77 -6.33 -7.65 -17.01
C ASP A 77 -7.57 -7.74 -16.09
N TYR A 78 -7.65 -8.78 -15.26
CA TYR A 78 -8.77 -8.96 -14.32
C TYR A 78 -8.55 -8.35 -12.93
N ALA A 79 -7.44 -7.64 -12.66
CA ALA A 79 -7.19 -7.03 -11.34
C ALA A 79 -8.30 -6.08 -10.92
N ALA A 80 -8.73 -5.19 -11.83
CA ALA A 80 -9.80 -4.23 -11.58
C ALA A 80 -11.15 -4.92 -11.33
N HIS A 81 -11.45 -5.97 -12.10
CA HIS A 81 -12.65 -6.78 -11.92
C HIS A 81 -12.73 -7.44 -10.54
N VAL A 82 -11.59 -7.80 -9.95
CA VAL A 82 -11.53 -8.40 -8.62
C VAL A 82 -11.52 -7.36 -7.52
N GLU A 83 -10.88 -6.20 -7.74
CA GLU A 83 -10.89 -5.09 -6.79
C GLU A 83 -12.32 -4.54 -6.61
N TYR A 84 -12.97 -4.18 -7.71
CA TYR A 84 -14.24 -3.42 -7.69
C TYR A 84 -15.48 -4.26 -8.01
N GLY A 85 -15.30 -5.47 -8.55
CA GLY A 85 -16.39 -6.30 -9.04
C GLY A 85 -16.66 -6.06 -10.52
N HIS A 86 -17.44 -6.95 -11.12
CA HIS A 86 -17.78 -6.88 -12.55
C HIS A 86 -19.05 -7.68 -12.85
N ARG A 87 -19.66 -7.41 -14.02
CA ARG A 87 -20.81 -8.17 -14.51
C ARG A 87 -20.35 -9.38 -15.33
N ILE A 88 -21.01 -10.52 -15.14
CA ILE A 88 -20.70 -11.80 -15.81
C ILE A 88 -21.94 -12.42 -16.46
N GLY A 89 -21.69 -13.37 -17.38
CA GLY A 89 -22.71 -14.14 -18.11
C GLY A 89 -23.23 -13.45 -19.37
N LYS A 90 -24.00 -14.21 -20.17
CA LYS A 90 -24.61 -13.73 -21.43
C LYS A 90 -25.51 -12.51 -21.13
N GLY A 91 -25.18 -11.37 -21.74
CA GLY A 91 -25.89 -10.11 -21.49
C GLY A 91 -25.59 -9.42 -20.15
N ARG A 92 -24.51 -9.79 -19.43
CA ARG A 92 -24.04 -9.09 -18.20
C ARG A 92 -25.10 -9.02 -17.08
N LYS A 93 -25.95 -10.04 -16.98
CA LYS A 93 -27.09 -10.08 -16.04
C LYS A 93 -26.69 -10.33 -14.58
N ARG A 94 -25.59 -11.04 -14.32
CA ARG A 94 -25.11 -11.35 -12.95
C ARG A 94 -23.97 -10.41 -12.56
N PHE A 95 -23.88 -10.04 -11.27
CA PHE A 95 -22.81 -9.19 -10.74
C PHE A 95 -21.97 -9.95 -9.72
N VAL A 96 -20.66 -9.94 -9.89
CA VAL A 96 -19.68 -10.44 -8.94
C VAL A 96 -19.18 -9.28 -8.10
N LYS A 97 -19.35 -9.37 -6.78
CA LYS A 97 -18.90 -8.33 -5.84
C LYS A 97 -17.37 -8.23 -5.82
N GLY A 98 -16.87 -6.99 -5.79
CA GLY A 98 -15.45 -6.71 -5.58
C GLY A 98 -14.98 -7.12 -4.20
N ARG A 99 -13.68 -7.42 -4.08
CA ARG A 99 -13.05 -7.82 -2.83
C ARG A 99 -12.30 -6.68 -2.15
N PHE A 100 -12.02 -5.60 -2.87
CA PHE A 100 -11.37 -4.40 -2.34
C PHE A 100 -10.01 -4.72 -1.69
N MET A 101 -9.21 -5.56 -2.33
CA MET A 101 -7.94 -6.07 -1.79
C MET A 101 -6.93 -4.95 -1.53
N LEU A 102 -6.77 -4.03 -2.49
CA LEU A 102 -5.87 -2.89 -2.35
C LEU A 102 -6.44 -1.89 -1.36
N ARG A 103 -7.73 -1.59 -1.46
CA ARG A 103 -8.40 -0.65 -0.55
C ARG A 103 -8.28 -1.08 0.92
N LYS A 104 -8.61 -2.33 1.24
CA LYS A 104 -8.48 -2.88 2.61
C LYS A 104 -7.05 -2.87 3.12
N ALA A 105 -6.09 -3.20 2.25
CA ALA A 105 -4.67 -3.12 2.58
C ALA A 105 -4.24 -1.68 2.88
N ILE A 106 -4.69 -0.69 2.10
CA ILE A 106 -4.42 0.73 2.35
C ILE A 106 -5.03 1.17 3.70
N ASP A 107 -6.27 0.81 3.97
CA ASP A 107 -6.95 1.19 5.22
C ASP A 107 -6.18 0.64 6.44
N THR A 108 -5.71 -0.61 6.35
CA THR A 108 -4.82 -1.21 7.36
C THR A 108 -3.46 -0.50 7.43
N ARG A 109 -2.87 -0.19 6.27
CA ARG A 109 -1.54 0.42 6.17
C ARG A 109 -1.54 1.83 6.74
N ARG A 110 -2.60 2.61 6.59
CA ARG A 110 -2.70 3.98 7.14
C ARG A 110 -2.37 4.01 8.62
N ILE A 111 -2.96 3.10 9.41
CA ILE A 111 -2.72 3.03 10.86
C ILE A 111 -1.28 2.60 11.17
N LYS A 112 -0.78 1.58 10.46
CA LYS A 112 0.60 1.08 10.66
C LYS A 112 1.65 2.09 10.22
N PHE A 113 1.38 2.88 9.18
CA PHE A 113 2.29 3.87 8.64
C PHE A 113 2.67 4.91 9.68
N TYR A 114 1.69 5.45 10.42
CA TYR A 114 1.98 6.41 11.49
C TYR A 114 2.86 5.82 12.58
N ARG A 115 2.59 4.58 13.00
CA ARG A 115 3.42 3.87 13.99
C ARG A 115 4.84 3.62 13.48
N ASP A 116 4.98 3.26 12.22
CA ASP A 116 6.28 3.04 11.59
C ASP A 116 7.06 4.36 11.44
N LEU A 117 6.37 5.46 11.10
CA LEU A 117 6.93 6.79 10.99
C LEU A 117 7.43 7.31 12.33
N GLU A 118 6.64 7.17 13.41
CA GLU A 118 7.06 7.54 14.76
C GLU A 118 8.32 6.79 15.19
N LYS A 119 8.38 5.47 14.94
CA LYS A 119 9.56 4.65 15.20
C LYS A 119 10.76 5.08 14.37
N PHE A 120 10.54 5.43 13.11
CA PHE A 120 11.59 5.88 12.20
C PHE A 120 12.19 7.21 12.66
N VAL A 121 11.36 8.22 12.91
CA VAL A 121 11.79 9.52 13.44
C VAL A 121 12.50 9.34 14.79
N GLY A 122 11.93 8.53 15.69
CA GLY A 122 12.54 8.26 16.99
C GLY A 122 13.89 7.56 16.93
N LYS A 123 14.17 6.78 15.87
CA LYS A 123 15.51 6.20 15.63
C LYS A 123 16.50 7.23 15.10
N LEU A 124 16.04 8.15 14.26
CA LEU A 124 16.89 9.22 13.72
C LEU A 124 17.31 10.21 14.79
N MET A 125 16.42 10.56 15.73
CA MET A 125 16.70 11.50 16.83
C MET A 125 17.55 10.93 17.97
N LYS A 126 17.78 9.61 17.98
CA LYS A 126 18.62 8.93 18.99
C LYS A 126 20.07 8.71 18.53
N LYS A 127 20.34 8.98 17.25
CA LYS A 127 21.69 9.09 16.70
C LYS A 127 22.15 10.53 16.79
#